data_AF-A0A959ABB5-F1
#
_entry.id   AF-A0A959ABB5-F1
#
_cell.length_a   1.000
_cell.length_b   1.000
_cell.length_c   1.000
_cell.angle_alpha   90.00
_cell.angle_beta   90.00
_cell.angle_gamma   90.00
#
_symmetry.space_group_name_H-M   'P 1'
#
loop_
_entity.id
_entity.type
_entity.pdbx_description
1 polymer ?
#
loop_
_entity_poly.entity_id
_entity_poly.type
_entity_poly.pdbx_seq_one_letter_code
_entity_poly.pdbx_strand_id
1 'polypeptide(L)'
;MRLHLLTGTTAGLLICCLSILQAQTIDSTAIGVDNSPDVENTEERRHHGDAHFWKDARITGGQITLPFKIRKSPEKETFRLTTDVTLGGYVGYTQKLAVNKEYFVTIPLTAGLTFINLNDSNTTPDWDEFDAEVVPGLTWSTGLIFQLDQYCFGLMLGKDYASNVGNEWEHHGKLWWSFGIGFVFLQ
;
A
#
# COMPACT_ATOMS: atom_id res chain seq x y z
N MET A 1 -7.48 -41.14 43.51
CA MET A 1 -7.16 -39.73 43.83
C MET A 1 -5.86 -39.35 43.13
N ARG A 2 -5.95 -38.80 41.91
CA ARG A 2 -4.86 -38.05 41.23
C ARG A 2 -5.56 -37.03 40.32
N LEU A 3 -5.48 -35.77 40.73
CA LEU A 3 -6.07 -34.60 40.07
C LEU A 3 -4.98 -34.04 39.13
N HIS A 4 -5.16 -34.15 37.82
CA HIS A 4 -4.26 -33.50 36.86
C HIS A 4 -4.72 -32.05 36.65
N LEU A 5 -3.85 -31.13 37.08
CA LEU A 5 -4.01 -29.68 37.03
C LEU A 5 -3.86 -29.20 35.58
N LEU A 6 -4.93 -28.65 35.02
CA LEU A 6 -4.95 -27.88 33.78
C LEU A 6 -4.56 -26.43 34.10
N THR A 7 -3.33 -26.04 33.78
CA THR A 7 -2.92 -24.63 33.72
C THR A 7 -2.05 -24.45 32.49
N GLY A 8 -2.70 -24.37 31.32
CA GLY A 8 -2.08 -23.93 30.07
C GLY A 8 -2.26 -22.43 29.92
N THR A 9 -1.16 -21.70 30.05
CA THR A 9 -1.00 -20.26 29.88
C THR A 9 -1.51 -19.77 28.52
N THR A 10 -2.71 -19.19 28.48
CA THR A 10 -3.12 -18.27 27.40
C THR A 10 -2.50 -16.91 27.68
N ALA A 11 -1.25 -16.73 27.29
CA ALA A 11 -0.58 -15.44 27.35
C ALA A 11 0.20 -15.22 26.06
N GLY A 12 -0.21 -14.19 25.32
CA GLY A 12 0.68 -13.43 24.45
C GLY A 12 0.89 -13.98 23.05
N LEU A 13 0.04 -13.54 22.12
CA LEU A 13 0.54 -13.10 20.81
C LEU A 13 -0.43 -12.08 20.19
N LEU A 14 -0.66 -10.97 20.89
CA LEU A 14 -1.25 -9.78 20.29
C LEU A 14 -0.10 -8.96 19.68
N ILE A 15 0.49 -9.47 18.60
CA ILE A 15 1.56 -8.76 17.88
C ILE A 15 0.91 -7.72 16.99
N CYS A 16 1.11 -6.46 17.40
CA CYS A 16 1.01 -5.22 16.66
C CYS A 16 0.79 -5.35 15.14
N CYS A 17 -0.47 -5.18 14.70
CA CYS A 17 -0.77 -4.61 13.39
C CYS A 17 -0.54 -3.08 13.44
N LEU A 18 0.66 -2.66 13.84
CA LEU A 18 1.11 -1.28 13.79
C LEU A 18 1.95 -1.13 12.52
N SER A 19 1.31 -1.27 11.36
CA SER A 19 1.89 -0.81 10.10
C SER A 19 1.84 0.72 10.15
N ILE A 20 2.84 1.30 10.81
CA ILE A 20 3.08 2.73 10.81
C ILE A 20 3.33 3.10 9.35
N LEU A 21 2.29 3.60 8.67
CA LEU A 21 2.45 4.38 7.46
C LEU A 21 3.08 5.70 7.91
N GLN A 22 4.38 5.68 8.20
CA GLN A 22 5.17 6.87 8.42
C GLN A 22 5.33 7.51 7.04
N ALA A 23 4.27 8.20 6.61
CA ALA A 23 4.40 9.24 5.61
C ALA A 23 5.30 10.29 6.26
N GLN A 24 6.62 10.14 6.12
CA GLN A 24 7.55 11.22 6.42
C GLN A 24 7.11 12.36 5.50
N THR A 25 6.54 13.40 6.09
CA THR A 25 6.31 14.68 5.43
C THR A 25 7.69 15.18 5.00
N ILE A 26 8.06 14.89 3.75
CA ILE A 26 9.24 15.47 3.12
C ILE A 26 8.95 16.97 3.03
N ASP A 27 9.70 17.75 3.79
CA ASP A 27 9.76 19.20 3.68
C ASP A 27 10.03 19.56 2.22
N SER A 28 9.00 20.07 1.56
CA SER A 28 9.06 20.42 0.15
C SER A 28 9.83 21.73 0.03
N THR A 29 11.03 21.68 -0.55
CA THR A 29 11.70 22.86 -1.10
C THR A 29 10.86 23.39 -2.26
N ALA A 30 9.89 24.25 -1.93
CA ALA A 30 9.16 25.05 -2.90
C ALA A 30 10.15 25.95 -3.63
N ILE A 31 10.39 25.67 -4.91
CA ILE A 31 11.07 26.60 -5.82
C ILE A 31 10.07 27.74 -6.08
N GLY A 32 10.16 28.77 -5.24
CA GLY A 32 9.42 30.02 -5.40
C GLY A 32 9.94 30.78 -6.61
N VAL A 33 9.16 30.82 -7.68
CA VAL A 33 9.31 31.82 -8.74
C VAL A 33 8.46 33.01 -8.29
N ASP A 34 9.12 33.96 -7.63
CA ASP A 34 8.59 35.27 -7.30
C ASP A 34 8.53 36.12 -8.59
N ASN A 35 7.33 36.56 -8.96
CA ASN A 35 7.14 37.60 -9.96
C ASN A 35 6.13 38.63 -9.44
N SER A 36 6.71 39.80 -9.15
CA SER A 36 6.16 41.13 -8.86
C SER A 36 5.04 41.62 -9.81
N PRO A 37 4.38 42.76 -9.51
CA PRO A 37 2.92 42.78 -9.46
C PRO A 37 2.26 43.72 -10.49
N ASP A 38 0.92 43.69 -10.43
CA ASP A 38 -0.06 44.73 -10.76
C ASP A 38 -0.26 45.15 -12.22
N VAL A 39 -1.34 44.64 -12.84
CA VAL A 39 -2.21 45.46 -13.69
C VAL A 39 -3.68 45.06 -13.46
N GLU A 40 -4.41 46.00 -12.90
CA GLU A 40 -5.87 46.04 -12.73
C GLU A 40 -6.56 46.12 -14.09
N ASN A 41 -7.41 45.14 -14.43
CA ASN A 41 -8.46 45.37 -15.41
C ASN A 41 -9.69 44.47 -15.21
N THR A 42 -10.82 45.14 -15.36
CA THR A 42 -12.17 44.80 -14.94
C THR A 42 -12.90 43.96 -15.99
N GLU A 43 -13.70 43.01 -15.50
CA GLU A 43 -14.85 42.36 -16.17
C GLU A 43 -14.63 41.62 -17.49
N GLU A 44 -14.38 40.31 -17.41
CA GLU A 44 -15.03 39.33 -18.28
C GLU A 44 -15.32 38.03 -17.52
N ARG A 45 -16.58 37.83 -17.10
CA ARG A 45 -17.11 36.54 -16.65
C ARG A 45 -17.17 35.58 -17.84
N ARG A 46 -16.07 34.89 -18.12
CA ARG A 46 -16.05 33.73 -19.01
C ARG A 46 -15.72 32.49 -18.19
N HIS A 47 -16.46 31.42 -18.49
CA HIS A 47 -16.32 30.08 -17.95
C HIS A 47 -14.86 29.60 -17.99
N HIS A 48 -14.10 29.86 -16.92
CA HIS A 48 -12.76 29.33 -16.73
C HIS A 48 -12.85 28.12 -15.78
N GLY A 49 -13.52 27.07 -16.26
CA GLY A 49 -13.84 25.87 -15.48
C GLY A 49 -12.64 24.98 -15.14
N ASP A 50 -11.53 25.06 -15.87
CA ASP A 50 -10.73 23.84 -16.06
C ASP A 50 -9.26 23.89 -15.58
N ALA A 51 -8.84 24.92 -14.83
CA ALA A 51 -7.42 25.05 -14.44
C ALA A 51 -7.13 24.92 -12.93
N HIS A 52 -8.15 24.85 -12.06
CA HIS A 52 -7.90 24.79 -10.61
C HIS A 52 -7.44 23.41 -10.14
N PHE A 53 -7.80 22.34 -10.85
CA PHE A 53 -7.51 20.97 -10.42
C PHE A 53 -6.01 20.67 -10.33
N TRP A 54 -5.17 21.33 -11.13
CA TRP A 54 -3.73 21.04 -11.15
C TRP A 54 -2.89 21.88 -10.19
N LYS A 55 -3.45 22.92 -9.55
CA LYS A 55 -2.66 23.86 -8.72
C LYS A 55 -2.21 23.26 -7.39
N ASP A 56 -2.96 22.31 -6.84
CA ASP A 56 -2.68 21.70 -5.53
C ASP A 56 -2.05 20.30 -5.65
N ALA A 57 -1.41 20.05 -6.78
CA ALA A 57 -0.73 18.81 -7.11
C ALA A 57 0.69 18.81 -6.52
N ARG A 58 1.07 17.75 -5.80
CA ARG A 58 2.42 17.56 -5.29
C ARG A 58 2.91 16.13 -5.47
N ILE A 59 4.21 15.97 -5.64
CA ILE A 59 4.86 14.65 -5.60
C ILE A 59 5.14 14.31 -4.14
N THR A 60 4.72 13.13 -3.71
CA THR A 60 5.02 12.57 -2.39
C THR A 60 5.81 11.30 -2.54
N GLY A 61 6.51 10.91 -1.49
CA GLY A 61 7.21 9.64 -1.43
C GLY A 61 7.33 9.17 0.00
N GLY A 62 7.62 7.88 0.17
CA GLY A 62 7.76 7.30 1.50
C GLY A 62 7.93 5.79 1.44
N GLN A 63 7.77 5.17 2.60
CA GLN A 63 7.81 3.72 2.75
C GLN A 63 6.39 3.18 2.89
N ILE A 64 6.15 1.97 2.37
CA ILE A 64 4.87 1.28 2.45
C ILE A 64 5.09 -0.17 2.85
N THR A 65 4.21 -0.64 3.75
CA THR A 65 4.15 -2.02 4.18
C THR A 65 2.77 -2.57 3.86
N LEU A 66 2.69 -3.65 3.09
CA LEU A 66 1.43 -4.33 2.77
C LEU A 66 1.44 -5.72 3.42
N PRO A 67 0.69 -5.92 4.52
CA PRO A 67 0.71 -7.17 5.28
C PRO A 67 -0.27 -8.23 4.77
N PHE A 68 -1.21 -7.86 3.89
CA PHE A 68 -2.14 -8.80 3.28
C PHE A 68 -2.37 -8.50 1.81
N LYS A 69 -2.53 -9.57 1.04
CA LYS A 69 -2.88 -9.53 -0.38
C LYS A 69 -4.04 -10.47 -0.63
N ILE A 70 -4.96 -10.05 -1.50
CA ILE A 70 -6.09 -10.85 -1.95
C ILE A 70 -5.80 -11.23 -3.40
N ARG A 71 -5.78 -12.54 -3.64
CA ARG A 71 -5.46 -13.13 -4.95
C ARG A 71 -6.62 -13.98 -5.43
N LYS A 72 -6.85 -14.01 -6.73
CA LYS A 72 -7.77 -14.97 -7.35
C LYS A 72 -7.02 -16.27 -7.60
N SER A 73 -7.57 -17.40 -7.13
CA SER A 73 -7.07 -18.72 -7.52
C SER A 73 -7.73 -19.12 -8.85
N PRO A 74 -6.95 -19.40 -9.92
CA PRO A 74 -7.50 -19.91 -11.18
C PRO A 74 -8.22 -21.24 -11.06
N GLU A 75 -7.79 -22.14 -10.17
CA GLU A 75 -8.34 -23.50 -10.10
C GLU A 75 -9.73 -23.56 -9.48
N LYS A 76 -10.00 -22.73 -8.47
CA LYS A 76 -11.21 -22.82 -7.64
C LYS A 76 -12.18 -21.65 -7.85
N GLU A 77 -11.84 -20.71 -8.73
CA GLU A 77 -12.53 -19.43 -8.92
C GLU A 77 -12.78 -18.65 -7.61
N THR A 78 -12.03 -18.94 -6.55
CA THR A 78 -12.16 -18.35 -5.21
C THR A 78 -11.10 -17.28 -4.97
N PHE A 79 -11.36 -16.43 -3.99
CA PHE A 79 -10.37 -15.48 -3.47
C PHE A 79 -9.60 -16.10 -2.31
N ARG A 80 -8.28 -15.96 -2.33
CA ARG A 80 -7.39 -16.36 -1.25
C ARG A 80 -6.77 -15.12 -0.63
N LEU A 81 -6.86 -15.02 0.70
CA LEU A 81 -6.10 -14.07 1.48
C LEU A 81 -4.73 -14.67 1.79
N THR A 82 -3.67 -13.94 1.50
CA THR A 82 -2.29 -14.35 1.74
C THR A 82 -1.61 -13.33 2.63
N THR A 83 -0.84 -13.80 3.62
CA THR A 83 -0.13 -13.01 4.62
C THR A 83 1.31 -12.69 4.19
N ASP A 84 1.52 -12.52 2.88
CA ASP A 84 2.84 -12.15 2.36
C ASP A 84 3.13 -10.70 2.76
N VAL A 85 4.26 -10.51 3.45
CA VAL A 85 4.68 -9.17 3.87
C VAL A 85 5.46 -8.52 2.75
N THR A 86 4.99 -7.37 2.30
CA THR A 86 5.69 -6.51 1.35
C THR A 86 6.23 -5.28 2.05
N LEU A 87 7.50 -4.99 1.81
CA LEU A 87 8.21 -3.79 2.25
C LEU A 87 8.77 -3.08 1.03
N GLY A 88 8.40 -1.82 0.83
CA GLY A 88 8.83 -1.07 -0.35
C GLY A 88 8.82 0.42 -0.16
N GLY A 89 9.39 1.10 -1.15
CA GLY A 89 9.24 2.54 -1.32
C GLY A 89 8.07 2.85 -2.25
N TYR A 90 7.55 4.07 -2.14
CA TYR A 90 6.63 4.60 -3.13
C TYR A 90 6.99 6.04 -3.51
N VAL A 91 6.63 6.39 -4.74
CA VAL A 91 6.50 7.77 -5.21
C VAL A 91 5.07 7.95 -5.69
N GLY A 92 4.42 9.05 -5.35
CA GLY A 92 3.01 9.24 -5.60
C GLY A 92 2.67 10.65 -6.06
N TYR A 93 1.62 10.76 -6.84
CA TYR A 93 1.00 12.03 -7.16
C TYR A 93 -0.10 12.29 -6.13
N THR A 94 0.00 13.38 -5.38
CA THR A 94 -0.95 13.76 -4.32
C THR A 94 -1.70 15.03 -4.68
N GLN A 95 -3.01 15.01 -4.54
CA GLN A 95 -3.90 16.11 -4.84
C GLN A 95 -4.77 16.43 -3.62
N LYS A 96 -4.87 17.73 -3.27
CA LYS A 96 -5.83 18.18 -2.26
C LYS A 96 -7.25 18.17 -2.84
N LEU A 97 -8.19 17.57 -2.12
CA LEU A 97 -9.59 17.42 -2.53
C LEU A 97 -10.50 18.55 -2.02
N ALA A 98 -10.13 19.22 -0.92
CA ALA A 98 -10.95 20.25 -0.28
C ALA A 98 -10.10 21.46 0.14
N VAL A 99 -10.64 22.67 -0.04
CA VAL A 99 -9.93 23.91 0.32
C VAL A 99 -9.76 24.03 1.85
N ASN A 100 -10.85 23.82 2.59
CA ASN A 100 -10.94 24.05 4.03
C ASN A 100 -10.70 22.80 4.89
N LYS A 101 -10.41 21.65 4.28
CA LYS A 101 -10.19 20.39 4.98
C LYS A 101 -8.92 19.71 4.47
N GLU A 102 -8.29 18.91 5.31
CA GLU A 102 -7.06 18.20 4.97
C GLU A 102 -7.37 16.86 4.30
N TYR A 103 -8.10 16.95 3.19
CA TYR A 103 -8.46 15.80 2.38
C TYR A 103 -7.51 15.70 1.21
N PHE A 104 -6.82 14.57 1.10
CA PHE A 104 -5.87 14.30 0.03
C PHE A 104 -6.18 12.97 -0.63
N VAL A 105 -5.98 12.91 -1.94
CA VAL A 105 -5.90 11.65 -2.69
C VAL A 105 -4.49 11.51 -3.24
N THR A 106 -3.91 10.33 -3.05
CA THR A 106 -2.59 9.99 -3.57
C THR A 106 -2.71 8.80 -4.52
N ILE A 107 -2.11 8.91 -5.69
CA ILE A 107 -1.91 7.80 -6.64
C ILE A 107 -0.45 7.34 -6.49
N PRO A 108 -0.16 6.35 -5.64
CA PRO A 108 1.19 5.83 -5.48
C PRO A 108 1.60 4.91 -6.63
N LEU A 109 2.88 4.93 -6.96
CA LEU A 109 3.60 3.88 -7.67
C LEU A 109 4.64 3.33 -6.69
N THR A 110 4.54 2.04 -6.38
CA THR A 110 5.36 1.38 -5.37
C THR A 110 6.27 0.34 -6.01
N ALA A 111 7.44 0.15 -5.42
CA ALA A 111 8.32 -0.97 -5.72
C ALA A 111 8.97 -1.45 -4.41
N GLY A 112 9.18 -2.76 -4.27
CA GLY A 112 9.72 -3.32 -3.04
C GLY A 112 10.05 -4.79 -3.11
N LEU A 113 10.34 -5.32 -1.93
CA LEU A 113 10.56 -6.74 -1.69
C LEU A 113 9.31 -7.33 -1.04
N THR A 114 8.93 -8.52 -1.47
CA THR A 114 7.86 -9.31 -0.86
C THR A 114 8.44 -10.61 -0.36
N PHE A 115 8.09 -11.01 0.85
CA PHE A 115 8.42 -12.32 1.39
C PHE A 115 7.23 -13.24 1.14
N ILE A 116 7.43 -14.22 0.27
CA ILE A 116 6.39 -15.15 -0.17
C ILE A 116 6.53 -16.42 0.65
N ASN A 117 5.45 -16.83 1.30
CA ASN A 117 5.40 -18.10 2.01
C ASN A 117 4.93 -19.21 1.05
N LEU A 118 5.82 -20.13 0.72
CA LEU A 118 5.52 -21.28 -0.13
C LEU A 118 5.03 -22.46 0.71
N ASN A 119 4.04 -23.16 0.20
CA ASN A 119 3.46 -24.36 0.80
C ASN A 119 2.87 -25.23 -0.31
N ASP A 120 2.65 -26.52 -0.02
CA ASP A 120 2.08 -27.50 -0.97
C ASP A 120 0.72 -27.08 -1.56
N SER A 121 0.05 -26.08 -0.98
CA SER A 121 -1.21 -25.55 -1.48
C SER A 121 -1.06 -24.34 -2.42
N ASN A 122 0.16 -23.89 -2.73
CA ASN A 122 0.43 -22.76 -3.63
C ASN A 122 1.61 -22.98 -4.61
N THR A 123 2.21 -24.16 -4.58
CA THR A 123 3.26 -24.63 -5.52
C THR A 123 2.75 -25.80 -6.35
N THR A 124 3.42 -26.07 -7.48
CA THR A 124 3.10 -27.21 -8.33
C THR A 124 3.42 -28.56 -7.65
N PRO A 125 2.70 -29.65 -7.96
CA PRO A 125 2.83 -30.94 -7.28
C PRO A 125 4.20 -31.63 -7.38
N ASP A 126 5.07 -31.19 -8.30
CA ASP A 126 6.41 -31.77 -8.52
C ASP A 126 7.49 -31.16 -7.59
N TRP A 127 7.11 -30.32 -6.63
CA TRP A 127 8.02 -29.80 -5.60
C TRP A 127 8.17 -30.81 -4.45
N ASP A 128 9.24 -31.61 -4.53
CA ASP A 128 9.58 -32.70 -3.59
C ASP A 128 10.22 -32.22 -2.26
N GLU A 129 10.29 -30.91 -1.98
CA GLU A 129 10.83 -30.38 -0.71
C GLU A 129 9.69 -29.97 0.25
N PHE A 130 9.42 -30.85 1.21
CA PHE A 130 8.37 -30.79 2.25
C PHE A 130 8.49 -29.64 3.28
N ASP A 131 9.32 -28.63 3.04
CA ASP A 131 9.55 -27.56 4.01
C ASP A 131 8.97 -26.23 3.52
N ALA A 132 8.14 -25.61 4.36
CA ALA A 132 7.61 -24.28 4.12
C ALA A 132 8.75 -23.27 3.97
N GLU A 133 9.07 -22.92 2.74
CA GLU A 133 10.16 -22.00 2.41
C GLU A 133 9.63 -20.57 2.28
N VAL A 134 10.41 -19.61 2.80
CA VAL A 134 10.16 -18.19 2.61
C VAL A 134 11.11 -17.68 1.55
N VAL A 135 10.56 -17.34 0.37
CA VAL A 135 11.38 -16.89 -0.76
C VAL A 135 11.21 -15.39 -0.99
N PRO A 136 12.31 -14.63 -1.20
CA PRO A 136 12.22 -13.23 -1.57
C PRO A 136 11.76 -13.07 -3.02
N GLY A 137 10.82 -12.15 -3.22
CA GLY A 137 10.34 -11.70 -4.52
C GLY A 137 10.40 -10.19 -4.67
N LEU A 138 10.35 -9.73 -5.91
CA LEU A 138 10.14 -8.32 -6.26
C LEU A 138 8.65 -8.05 -6.40
N THR A 139 8.21 -6.88 -5.99
CA THR A 139 6.83 -6.45 -6.16
C THR A 139 6.77 -5.03 -6.67
N TRP A 140 5.79 -4.76 -7.51
CA TRP A 140 5.39 -3.40 -7.84
C TRP A 140 3.87 -3.30 -7.67
N SER A 141 3.41 -2.12 -7.27
CA SER A 141 1.99 -1.88 -7.12
C SER A 141 1.64 -0.43 -7.37
N THR A 142 0.37 -0.18 -7.63
CA THR A 142 -0.21 1.15 -7.70
C THR A 142 -1.57 1.13 -7.02
N GLY A 143 -2.21 2.28 -6.85
CA GLY A 143 -3.47 2.32 -6.13
C GLY A 143 -4.01 3.71 -5.90
N LEU A 144 -4.84 3.81 -4.88
CA LEU A 144 -5.41 5.04 -4.37
C LEU A 144 -5.24 5.05 -2.85
N ILE A 145 -4.73 6.15 -2.32
CA ILE A 145 -4.68 6.41 -0.88
C ILE A 145 -5.49 7.67 -0.62
N PHE A 146 -6.53 7.57 0.20
CA PHE A 146 -7.36 8.68 0.64
C PHE A 146 -6.99 9.03 2.06
N GLN A 147 -6.49 10.24 2.27
CA GLN A 147 -6.26 10.81 3.58
C GLN A 147 -7.41 11.76 3.91
N LEU A 148 -8.12 11.49 5.00
CA LEU A 148 -9.28 12.23 5.48
C LEU A 148 -9.03 12.65 6.93
N ASP A 149 -8.47 13.85 7.12
CA ASP A 149 -8.00 14.34 8.42
C ASP A 149 -7.03 13.32 9.05
N GLN A 150 -7.42 12.68 10.15
CA GLN A 150 -6.67 11.65 10.88
C GLN A 150 -6.79 10.23 10.30
N TYR A 151 -7.69 9.97 9.36
CA TYR A 151 -7.93 8.64 8.79
C TYR A 151 -7.25 8.48 7.44
N CYS A 152 -6.72 7.29 7.17
CA CYS A 152 -6.10 6.95 5.89
C CYS A 152 -6.71 5.65 5.35
N PHE A 153 -7.21 5.65 4.11
CA PHE A 153 -7.74 4.47 3.43
C PHE A 153 -6.90 4.20 2.19
N GLY A 154 -6.38 2.99 2.05
CA GLY A 154 -5.62 2.56 0.89
C GLY A 154 -6.35 1.47 0.12
N LEU A 155 -6.32 1.54 -1.21
CA LEU A 155 -6.63 0.44 -2.11
C LEU A 155 -5.47 0.28 -3.08
N MET A 156 -4.85 -0.89 -3.09
CA MET A 156 -3.65 -1.17 -3.88
C MET A 156 -3.92 -2.35 -4.82
N LEU A 157 -3.32 -2.33 -5.99
CA LEU A 157 -3.26 -3.42 -6.94
C LEU A 157 -1.83 -3.57 -7.45
N GLY A 158 -1.36 -4.80 -7.59
CA GLY A 158 0.03 -5.03 -7.96
C GLY A 158 0.29 -6.43 -8.48
N LYS A 159 1.57 -6.69 -8.71
CA LYS A 159 2.09 -7.99 -9.13
C LYS A 159 3.34 -8.31 -8.34
N ASP A 160 3.54 -9.60 -8.11
CA ASP A 160 4.73 -10.13 -7.45
C ASP A 160 5.47 -11.05 -8.40
N TYR A 161 6.80 -10.99 -8.34
CA TYR A 161 7.71 -11.81 -9.12
C TYR A 161 8.65 -12.50 -8.13
N ALA A 162 8.37 -13.77 -7.85
CA ALA A 162 9.33 -14.63 -7.15
C ALA A 162 10.58 -14.83 -8.00
N SER A 163 11.74 -14.85 -7.36
CA SER A 163 13.04 -14.97 -8.02
C SER A 163 13.30 -16.40 -8.54
N ASN A 164 14.03 -17.22 -7.80
CA ASN A 164 14.53 -18.53 -8.25
C ASN A 164 13.44 -19.59 -8.46
N VAL A 165 12.31 -19.44 -7.77
CA VAL A 165 11.19 -20.40 -7.75
C VAL A 165 9.97 -19.91 -8.53
N GLY A 166 10.16 -18.83 -9.30
CA GLY A 166 9.07 -18.07 -9.90
C GLY A 166 8.15 -18.89 -10.81
N ASN A 167 8.69 -19.82 -11.59
CA ASN A 167 7.90 -20.60 -12.53
C ASN A 167 6.99 -21.65 -11.85
N GLU A 168 7.28 -21.99 -10.60
CA GLU A 168 6.61 -23.05 -9.85
C GLU A 168 5.57 -22.49 -8.88
N TRP A 169 5.69 -21.18 -8.58
CA TRP A 169 4.74 -20.47 -7.76
C TRP A 169 3.49 -20.09 -8.54
N GLU A 170 2.32 -20.60 -8.12
CA GLU A 170 1.05 -20.39 -8.82
C GLU A 170 0.74 -18.89 -9.01
N HIS A 171 1.15 -18.01 -8.11
CA HIS A 171 0.82 -16.58 -8.17
C HIS A 171 1.87 -15.70 -8.85
N HIS A 172 2.92 -16.28 -9.45
CA HIS A 172 3.95 -15.51 -10.14
C HIS A 172 3.40 -14.63 -11.27
N GLY A 173 3.66 -13.33 -11.20
CA GLY A 173 3.20 -12.34 -12.18
C GLY A 173 1.68 -12.13 -12.23
N LYS A 174 0.91 -12.76 -11.32
CA LYS A 174 -0.54 -12.61 -11.24
C LYS A 174 -0.90 -11.34 -10.47
N LEU A 175 -2.04 -10.76 -10.84
CA LEU A 175 -2.57 -9.58 -10.17
C LEU A 175 -3.06 -9.95 -8.77
N TRP A 176 -2.75 -9.09 -7.82
CA TRP A 176 -3.31 -9.08 -6.48
C TRP A 176 -3.88 -7.70 -6.18
N TRP A 177 -4.79 -7.64 -5.22
CA TRP A 177 -5.25 -6.38 -4.65
C TRP A 177 -5.17 -6.42 -3.13
N SER A 178 -5.05 -5.25 -2.51
CA SER A 178 -4.96 -5.08 -1.06
C SER A 178 -5.73 -3.83 -0.68
N PHE A 179 -6.22 -3.77 0.54
CA PHE A 179 -6.79 -2.57 1.11
C PHE A 179 -6.07 -2.22 2.40
N GLY A 180 -6.23 -1.02 2.93
CA GLY A 180 -5.56 -0.62 4.15
C GLY A 180 -6.36 0.44 4.86
N ILE A 181 -6.32 0.43 6.18
CA ILE A 181 -6.88 1.49 7.02
C ILE A 181 -5.79 1.89 8.01
N GLY A 182 -5.48 3.17 8.06
CA GLY A 182 -4.49 3.77 8.94
C GLY A 182 -5.06 4.95 9.71
N PHE A 183 -4.37 5.33 10.78
CA PHE A 183 -4.73 6.47 11.62
C PHE A 183 -3.48 7.27 11.99
N VAL A 184 -3.57 8.60 11.92
CA VAL A 184 -2.50 9.53 12.33
C VAL A 184 -2.85 10.07 13.71
N PHE A 185 -2.09 9.65 14.74
CA PHE A 185 -2.38 10.00 16.14
C PHE A 185 -1.79 11.33 16.60
N LEU A 186 -0.77 11.83 15.91
CA LEU A 186 -0.04 13.04 16.29
C LEU A 186 0.05 13.93 15.06
N GLN A 187 -0.52 15.13 15.18
CA GLN A 187 -0.52 16.16 14.17
C GLN A 187 0.05 17.44 14.76
#